data_AF-A0A7U6KQV7-F1
#
_entry.id   AF-A0A7U6KQV7-F1
#
_cell.length_a   1.000
_cell.length_b   1.000
_cell.length_c   1.000
_cell.angle_alpha   90.00
_cell.angle_beta   90.00
_cell.angle_gamma   90.00
#
_symmetry.space_group_name_H-M   'P 1'
#
loop_
_entity.id
_entity.type
_entity.pdbx_description
1 polymer ?
#
loop_
_entity_poly.entity_id
_entity_poly.type
_entity_poly.pdbx_seq_one_letter_code
_entity_poly.pdbx_strand_id
1 'polypeptide(L)'
;MTKNQVSLRLLPFGIAGLSIFAIDLYFSLSSLNINVNNDTLLGISDLFGTSGSWRVFADLFLLGFSGGLYIVPLYASMQAYAPKSHRARIVGANNIFNAIFMVTSAIFAIVILNALGLSLPQLFLVTGVLNIVFGIFLYLKLNRHIKQAVIQTNDDVVI
;
A
#
# COMPACT_ATOMS: atom_id res chain seq x y z
N MET A 1 6.79 -12.90 24.83
CA MET A 1 7.07 -11.86 23.81
C MET A 1 8.34 -11.13 24.21
N THR A 2 9.47 -11.37 23.54
CA THR A 2 10.75 -10.71 23.85
C THR A 2 10.79 -9.31 23.22
N LYS A 3 11.16 -8.33 24.03
CA LYS A 3 10.79 -6.91 23.95
C LYS A 3 11.48 -6.07 22.85
N ASN A 4 12.04 -6.68 21.79
CA ASN A 4 12.94 -5.95 20.87
C ASN A 4 12.98 -6.41 19.40
N GLN A 5 12.05 -7.27 18.96
CA GLN A 5 12.01 -7.69 17.55
C GLN A 5 10.66 -7.33 16.93
N VAL A 6 10.68 -6.38 15.99
CA VAL A 6 9.52 -6.08 15.15
C VAL A 6 9.45 -7.15 14.07
N SER A 7 8.42 -7.99 14.14
CA SER A 7 8.22 -9.03 13.13
C SER A 7 7.69 -8.43 11.84
N LEU A 8 8.46 -8.58 10.75
CA LEU A 8 8.04 -8.21 9.40
C LEU A 8 7.27 -9.34 8.68
N ARG A 9 6.82 -10.37 9.42
CA ARG A 9 6.15 -11.54 8.83
C ARG A 9 4.82 -11.20 8.14
N LEU A 10 4.13 -10.16 8.60
CA LEU A 10 2.88 -9.68 8.02
C LEU A 10 3.08 -8.83 6.76
N LEU A 11 4.31 -8.36 6.50
CA LEU A 11 4.61 -7.42 5.42
C LEU A 11 4.23 -7.96 4.02
N PRO A 12 4.57 -9.21 3.64
CA PRO A 12 4.24 -9.73 2.32
C PRO A 12 2.73 -9.85 2.09
N PHE A 13 1.97 -10.17 3.15
CA PHE A 13 0.51 -10.26 3.08
C PHE A 13 -0.12 -8.88 2.87
N GLY A 14 0.39 -7.85 3.55
CA GLY A 14 -0.06 -6.47 3.35
C GLY A 14 0.18 -5.98 1.91
N ILE A 15 1.38 -6.19 1.36
CA ILE A 15 1.71 -5.79 -0.03
C ILE A 15 0.86 -6.55 -1.03
N ALA A 16 0.69 -7.87 -0.86
CA ALA A 16 -0.15 -8.68 -1.74
C ALA A 16 -1.62 -8.22 -1.68
N GLY A 17 -2.15 -7.96 -0.48
CA GLY A 17 -3.50 -7.45 -0.28
C GLY A 17 -3.72 -6.10 -0.96
N LEU A 18 -2.76 -5.17 -0.87
CA LEU A 18 -2.83 -3.87 -1.56
C LEU A 18 -3.02 -4.04 -3.07
N SER A 19 -2.31 -4.97 -3.70
CA SER A 19 -2.47 -5.25 -5.13
C SER A 19 -3.79 -5.95 -5.45
N ILE A 20 -4.14 -7.00 -4.70
CA ILE A 20 -5.33 -7.81 -4.94
C ILE A 20 -6.58 -6.93 -4.84
N PHE A 21 -6.73 -6.17 -3.75
CA PHE A 21 -7.92 -5.37 -3.53
C PHE A 21 -7.96 -4.09 -4.36
N ALA A 22 -6.82 -3.53 -4.79
CA ALA A 22 -6.83 -2.44 -5.77
C ALA A 22 -7.33 -2.94 -7.15
N ILE A 23 -6.91 -4.14 -7.55
CA ILE A 23 -7.37 -4.75 -8.81
C ILE A 23 -8.83 -5.20 -8.70
N ASP A 24 -9.27 -5.76 -7.56
CA ASP A 24 -10.69 -6.11 -7.37
C ASP A 24 -11.57 -4.85 -7.37
N LEU A 25 -11.10 -3.76 -6.75
CA LEU A 25 -11.78 -2.48 -6.77
C LEU A 25 -11.95 -1.94 -8.20
N TYR A 26 -10.99 -2.17 -9.11
CA TYR A 26 -11.16 -1.85 -10.54
C TYR A 26 -12.38 -2.59 -11.13
N PHE A 27 -12.51 -3.90 -10.88
CA PHE A 27 -13.63 -4.69 -11.37
C PHE A 27 -14.95 -4.25 -10.72
N SER A 28 -14.96 -4.02 -9.41
CA SER A 28 -16.15 -3.56 -8.68
C SER A 28 -16.63 -2.20 -9.19
N LEU A 29 -15.74 -1.22 -9.33
CA LEU A 29 -16.08 0.10 -9.88
C LEU A 29 -16.48 0.05 -11.36
N SER A 30 -15.87 -0.82 -12.17
CA SER A 30 -16.24 -0.96 -13.59
C SER A 30 -17.60 -1.65 -13.78
N SER A 31 -18.02 -2.46 -12.80
CA SER A 31 -19.33 -3.13 -12.80
C SER A 31 -20.46 -2.27 -12.22
N LEU A 32 -20.13 -1.14 -11.58
CA LEU A 32 -21.11 -0.22 -11.02
C LEU A 32 -21.84 0.51 -12.14
N ASN A 33 -23.11 0.16 -12.33
CA ASN A 33 -24.01 0.83 -13.26
C ASN A 33 -24.78 1.93 -12.52
N ILE A 34 -24.12 3.05 -12.25
CA ILE A 34 -24.79 4.24 -11.74
C ILE A 34 -25.30 5.01 -12.96
N ASN A 35 -26.62 5.09 -13.11
CA ASN A 35 -27.23 5.86 -14.18
C ASN A 35 -27.16 7.35 -13.82
N VAL A 36 -26.06 8.02 -14.19
CA VAL A 36 -25.78 9.44 -13.87
C VAL A 36 -26.59 10.41 -14.75
N ASN A 37 -27.79 10.03 -15.17
CA ASN A 37 -28.62 10.83 -16.08
C ASN A 37 -29.54 11.84 -15.38
N ASN A 38 -29.35 12.14 -14.09
CA ASN A 38 -30.25 13.03 -13.38
C ASN A 38 -29.47 14.13 -12.64
N ASP A 39 -29.91 15.38 -12.82
CA ASP A 39 -29.52 16.60 -12.07
C ASP A 39 -29.79 16.52 -10.54
N THR A 40 -29.95 15.31 -10.00
CA THR A 40 -30.26 15.02 -8.61
C THR A 40 -29.02 14.49 -7.91
N LEU A 41 -28.60 15.17 -6.84
CA LEU A 41 -27.55 14.65 -5.95
C LEU A 41 -27.99 13.30 -5.37
N LEU A 42 -27.11 12.30 -5.46
CA LEU A 42 -27.34 11.00 -4.82
C LEU A 42 -27.18 11.11 -3.31
N GLY A 43 -28.20 10.66 -2.58
CA GLY A 43 -28.14 10.53 -1.13
C GLY A 43 -27.35 9.28 -0.70
N ILE A 44 -26.97 9.24 0.58
CA ILE A 44 -26.29 8.08 1.18
C ILE A 44 -27.17 6.82 1.08
N SER A 45 -28.49 6.96 1.29
CA SER A 45 -29.44 5.84 1.17
C SER A 45 -29.49 5.25 -0.24
N ASP A 46 -29.41 6.10 -1.26
CA ASP A 46 -29.48 5.69 -2.66
C ASP A 46 -28.23 4.89 -3.05
N LEU A 47 -27.08 5.23 -2.45
CA LEU A 47 -25.83 4.50 -2.63
C LEU A 47 -25.91 3.07 -2.06
N PHE A 48 -26.58 2.86 -0.93
CA PHE A 48 -26.84 1.53 -0.38
C PHE A 48 -27.87 0.73 -1.19
N GLY A 49 -28.82 1.40 -1.84
CA GLY A 49 -29.78 0.78 -2.77
C GLY A 49 -29.18 0.41 -4.13
N THR A 50 -28.03 0.98 -4.49
CA THR A 50 -27.35 0.72 -5.76
C THR A 50 -26.68 -0.66 -5.75
N SER A 51 -27.08 -1.51 -6.69
CA SER A 51 -26.48 -2.83 -6.88
C SER A 51 -24.98 -2.72 -7.17
N GLY A 52 -24.16 -3.42 -6.39
CA GLY A 52 -22.70 -3.42 -6.52
C GLY A 52 -21.96 -2.50 -5.55
N SER A 53 -22.61 -1.51 -4.94
CA SER A 53 -21.94 -0.57 -4.01
C SER A 53 -21.32 -1.26 -2.79
N TRP A 54 -21.95 -2.33 -2.29
CA TRP A 54 -21.42 -3.07 -1.14
C TRP A 54 -20.08 -3.75 -1.43
N ARG A 55 -19.85 -4.19 -2.68
CA ARG A 55 -18.57 -4.75 -3.10
C ARG A 55 -17.48 -3.69 -3.09
N VAL A 56 -17.78 -2.49 -3.61
CA VAL A 56 -16.86 -1.36 -3.55
C VAL A 56 -16.49 -0.99 -2.11
N PHE A 57 -17.45 -0.97 -1.19
CA PHE A 57 -17.15 -0.72 0.22
C PHE A 57 -16.28 -1.82 0.85
N ALA A 58 -16.56 -3.08 0.54
CA ALA A 58 -15.74 -4.20 0.98
C ALA A 58 -14.30 -4.07 0.45
N ASP A 59 -14.13 -3.75 -0.83
CA ASP A 59 -12.81 -3.57 -1.45
C ASP A 59 -12.05 -2.39 -0.85
N LEU A 60 -12.71 -1.26 -0.62
CA LEU A 60 -12.10 -0.10 0.06
C LEU A 60 -11.67 -0.44 1.49
N PHE A 61 -12.51 -1.18 2.23
CA PHE A 61 -12.17 -1.65 3.57
C PHE A 61 -10.96 -2.60 3.54
N LEU A 62 -10.96 -3.59 2.65
CA LEU A 62 -9.89 -4.59 2.55
C LEU A 62 -8.58 -3.99 2.03
N LEU A 63 -8.67 -3.01 1.12
CA LEU A 63 -7.53 -2.22 0.66
C LEU A 63 -6.93 -1.42 1.82
N GLY A 64 -7.75 -0.71 2.60
CA GLY A 64 -7.32 0.03 3.79
C GLY A 64 -6.74 -0.88 4.87
N PHE A 65 -7.39 -2.01 5.14
CA PHE A 65 -6.92 -3.03 6.08
C PHE A 65 -5.55 -3.58 5.68
N SER A 66 -5.37 -3.92 4.40
CA SER A 66 -4.09 -4.36 3.84
C SER A 66 -3.01 -3.28 3.96
N GLY A 67 -3.37 -2.02 3.72
CA GLY A 67 -2.52 -0.86 3.97
C GLY A 67 -2.06 -0.79 5.42
N GLY A 68 -2.95 -1.06 6.38
CA GLY A 68 -2.63 -1.18 7.81
C GLY A 68 -1.62 -2.30 8.10
N LEU A 69 -1.87 -3.51 7.58
CA LEU A 69 -0.96 -4.66 7.72
C LEU A 69 0.44 -4.38 7.14
N TYR A 70 0.52 -3.54 6.11
CA TYR A 70 1.77 -3.13 5.50
C TYR A 70 2.49 -2.03 6.31
N ILE A 71 1.81 -0.91 6.59
CA ILE A 71 2.45 0.30 7.09
C ILE A 71 2.86 0.22 8.57
N VAL A 72 2.04 -0.44 9.40
CA VAL A 72 2.26 -0.53 10.85
C VAL A 72 3.58 -1.22 11.21
N PRO A 73 3.89 -2.44 10.72
CA PRO A 73 5.16 -3.11 11.04
C PRO A 73 6.37 -2.37 10.46
N LEU A 74 6.24 -1.68 9.32
CA LEU A 74 7.33 -0.86 8.77
C LEU A 74 7.65 0.34 9.68
N TYR A 75 6.62 1.04 10.15
CA TYR A 75 6.81 2.18 11.05
C TYR A 75 7.31 1.73 12.41
N ALA A 76 6.82 0.60 12.92
CA ALA A 76 7.33 0.02 14.15
C ALA A 76 8.82 -0.35 14.01
N SER A 77 9.20 -0.96 12.89
CA SER A 77 10.59 -1.34 12.57
C SER A 77 11.48 -0.11 12.48
N MET A 78 11.10 0.88 11.66
CA MET A 78 11.82 2.15 11.52
C MET A 78 12.08 2.79 12.89
N GLN A 79 11.07 2.84 13.75
CA GLN A 79 11.20 3.40 15.10
C GLN A 79 12.08 2.54 16.03
N ALA A 80 12.00 1.22 15.92
CA ALA A 80 12.81 0.30 16.72
C ALA A 80 14.30 0.43 16.42
N TYR A 81 14.69 0.60 15.15
CA TYR A 81 16.08 0.80 14.73
C TYR A 81 16.58 2.24 14.90
N ALA A 82 15.69 3.22 15.07
CA ALA A 82 16.05 4.61 15.29
C ALA A 82 16.68 4.84 16.68
N PRO A 83 17.88 5.45 16.78
CA PRO A 83 18.45 5.89 18.06
C PRO A 83 17.49 6.82 18.79
N LYS A 84 17.35 6.66 20.11
CA LYS A 84 16.41 7.47 20.92
C LYS A 84 16.60 8.97 20.72
N SER A 85 17.85 9.44 20.60
CA SER A 85 18.20 10.84 20.38
C SER A 85 17.78 11.40 19.02
N HIS A 86 17.58 10.55 18.01
CA HIS A 86 17.32 10.96 16.63
C HIS A 86 15.98 10.44 16.08
N ARG A 87 15.20 9.70 16.89
CA ARG A 87 13.93 9.10 16.45
C ARG A 87 12.94 10.11 15.88
N ALA A 88 12.79 11.29 16.51
CA ALA A 88 11.93 12.35 16.00
C ALA A 88 12.38 12.87 14.62
N ARG A 89 13.70 13.02 14.40
CA ARG A 89 14.26 13.43 13.10
C ARG A 89 14.04 12.37 12.03
N ILE A 90 14.15 11.09 12.38
CA ILE A 90 13.87 9.97 11.46
C ILE A 90 12.40 9.95 11.05
N VAL A 91 11.48 10.10 12.01
CA VAL A 91 10.04 10.22 11.71
C VAL A 91 9.75 11.46 10.86
N GLY A 92 10.39 12.59 11.15
CA GLY A 92 10.27 13.82 10.35
C GLY A 92 10.76 13.63 8.92
N ALA A 93 11.92 13.01 8.72
CA ALA A 93 12.43 12.68 7.38
C ALA A 93 11.47 11.76 6.63
N ASN A 94 10.93 10.75 7.30
CA ASN A 94 9.94 9.84 6.71
C ASN A 94 8.65 10.59 6.30
N ASN A 95 8.18 11.55 7.09
CA ASN A 95 7.03 12.39 6.70
C ASN A 95 7.32 13.27 5.49
N ILE A 96 8.56 13.79 5.34
CA ILE A 96 8.96 14.52 4.13
C ILE A 96 8.89 13.60 2.90
N PHE A 97 9.43 12.38 2.99
CA PHE A 97 9.33 11.41 1.90
C PHE A 97 7.88 11.08 1.56
N ASN A 98 7.02 10.85 2.56
CA ASN A 98 5.59 10.65 2.31
C ASN A 98 4.97 11.84 1.59
N ALA A 99 5.29 13.08 1.98
CA ALA A 99 4.76 14.28 1.33
C ALA A 99 5.19 14.36 -0.14
N ILE A 100 6.47 14.08 -0.43
CA ILE A 100 6.99 14.02 -1.80
C ILE A 100 6.23 12.96 -2.60
N PHE A 101 6.10 11.73 -2.06
CA PHE A 101 5.37 10.66 -2.74
C PHE A 101 3.88 10.96 -2.93
N MET A 102 3.23 11.66 -2.00
CA MET A 102 1.84 12.10 -2.15
C MET A 102 1.70 13.10 -3.30
N VAL A 103 2.59 14.09 -3.41
CA VAL A 103 2.58 15.05 -4.52
C VAL A 103 2.87 14.35 -5.85
N THR A 104 3.87 13.47 -5.90
CA THR A 104 4.16 12.67 -7.10
C THR A 104 2.98 11.79 -7.49
N SER A 105 2.30 11.16 -6.52
CA SER A 105 1.10 10.35 -6.78
C SER A 105 -0.07 11.18 -7.30
N ALA A 106 -0.24 12.41 -6.82
CA ALA A 106 -1.26 13.32 -7.33
C ALA A 106 -0.98 13.72 -8.79
N ILE A 107 0.27 14.07 -9.11
CA ILE A 107 0.69 14.35 -10.49
C ILE A 107 0.50 13.12 -11.38
N PHE A 108 0.89 11.94 -10.89
CA PHE A 108 0.67 10.68 -11.58
C PHE A 108 -0.82 10.45 -11.89
N ALA A 109 -1.70 10.63 -10.90
CA ALA A 109 -3.15 10.53 -11.11
C ALA A 109 -3.67 11.55 -12.13
N ILE A 110 -3.19 12.80 -12.10
CA ILE A 110 -3.54 13.83 -13.09
C ILE A 110 -3.15 13.38 -14.51
N VAL A 111 -1.95 12.82 -14.69
CA VAL A 111 -1.48 12.32 -15.99
C VAL A 111 -2.35 11.16 -16.47
N ILE A 112 -2.61 10.17 -15.60
CA ILE A 112 -3.44 9.01 -15.94
C ILE A 112 -4.86 9.43 -16.35
N LEU A 113 -5.50 10.31 -15.58
CA LEU A 113 -6.90 10.68 -15.78
C LEU A 113 -7.10 11.71 -16.89
N ASN A 114 -6.25 12.74 -16.98
CA ASN A 114 -6.45 13.85 -17.92
C ASN A 114 -5.60 13.72 -19.19
N ALA A 115 -4.33 13.35 -19.07
CA ALA A 115 -3.43 13.32 -20.22
C ALA A 115 -3.56 12.02 -21.04
N LEU A 116 -3.73 10.88 -20.36
CA LEU A 116 -3.98 9.58 -21.01
C LEU A 116 -5.48 9.28 -21.19
N GLY A 117 -6.36 10.06 -20.55
CA GLY A 117 -7.81 9.87 -20.64
C GLY A 117 -8.32 8.56 -20.05
N LEU A 118 -7.56 7.94 -19.14
CA LEU A 118 -7.99 6.71 -18.47
C LEU A 118 -9.04 7.03 -17.39
N SER A 119 -9.92 6.07 -17.13
CA SER A 119 -10.98 6.20 -16.12
C SER A 119 -10.46 5.99 -14.70
N LEU A 120 -11.21 6.45 -13.70
CA LEU A 120 -10.89 6.25 -12.28
C LEU A 120 -10.69 4.76 -11.90
N PRO A 121 -11.54 3.80 -12.36
CA PRO A 121 -11.25 2.39 -12.15
C PRO A 121 -9.88 1.98 -12.70
N GLN A 122 -9.51 2.44 -13.90
CA GLN A 122 -8.24 2.09 -14.54
C GLN A 122 -7.04 2.62 -13.75
N LEU A 123 -7.16 3.75 -13.04
CA LEU A 123 -6.12 4.23 -12.12
C LEU A 123 -5.82 3.20 -11.01
N PHE A 124 -6.85 2.55 -10.43
CA PHE A 124 -6.66 1.50 -9.43
C PHE A 124 -6.01 0.25 -10.02
N LEU A 125 -6.36 -0.13 -11.25
CA LEU A 125 -5.72 -1.24 -11.95
C LEU A 125 -4.22 -0.97 -12.17
N VAL A 126 -3.88 0.21 -12.70
CA VAL A 126 -2.49 0.60 -12.96
C VAL A 126 -1.70 0.64 -11.66
N THR A 127 -2.23 1.27 -10.60
CA THR A 127 -1.54 1.32 -9.30
C THR A 127 -1.39 -0.06 -8.67
N GLY A 128 -2.40 -0.93 -8.77
CA GLY A 128 -2.34 -2.32 -8.33
C GLY A 128 -1.25 -3.12 -9.03
N VAL A 129 -1.13 -3.00 -10.36
CA VAL A 129 -0.07 -3.65 -11.16
C VAL A 129 1.32 -3.10 -10.81
N LEU A 130 1.46 -1.77 -10.69
CA LEU A 130 2.71 -1.16 -10.25
C LEU A 130 3.14 -1.65 -8.86
N ASN A 131 2.19 -1.82 -7.94
CA ASN A 131 2.46 -2.38 -6.62
C ASN A 131 2.90 -3.86 -6.69
N ILE A 132 2.39 -4.66 -7.64
CA ILE A 132 2.89 -6.04 -7.88
C ILE A 132 4.34 -5.99 -8.32
N VAL A 133 4.66 -5.17 -9.34
CA VAL A 133 6.03 -5.04 -9.87
C VAL A 133 6.98 -4.58 -8.77
N PHE A 134 6.59 -3.58 -7.99
CA PHE A 134 7.36 -3.10 -6.86
C PHE A 134 7.50 -4.16 -5.75
N GLY A 135 6.44 -4.90 -5.44
CA GLY A 135 6.46 -5.99 -4.47
C GLY A 135 7.42 -7.12 -4.85
N ILE A 136 7.43 -7.51 -6.13
CA ILE A 136 8.39 -8.47 -6.69
C ILE A 136 9.82 -7.93 -6.56
N PHE A 137 10.05 -6.68 -6.98
CA PHE A 137 11.35 -6.04 -6.84
C PHE A 137 11.84 -6.01 -5.38
N LEU A 138 10.96 -5.65 -4.44
CA LEU A 138 11.25 -5.61 -3.01
C LEU A 138 11.59 -7.01 -2.48
N TYR A 139 10.81 -8.03 -2.85
CA TYR A 139 11.05 -9.41 -2.46
C TYR A 139 12.41 -9.93 -2.96
N LEU A 140 12.73 -9.70 -4.24
CA LEU A 140 14.01 -10.11 -4.83
C LEU A 140 15.19 -9.42 -4.13
N LYS A 141 15.07 -8.11 -3.86
CA LYS A 141 16.12 -7.33 -3.19
C LYS A 141 16.30 -7.76 -1.74
N LEU A 142 15.21 -7.98 -1.01
CA LEU A 142 15.25 -8.42 0.39
C LEU A 142 15.85 -9.82 0.50
N ASN A 143 15.43 -10.76 -0.34
CA ASN A 143 15.95 -12.13 -0.36
C ASN A 143 17.46 -12.14 -0.68
N ARG A 144 17.93 -11.25 -1.58
CA ARG A 144 19.35 -11.09 -1.88
C ARG A 144 20.15 -10.63 -0.66
N HIS A 145 19.66 -9.65 0.09
CA HIS A 145 20.36 -9.14 1.28
C HIS A 145 20.33 -10.10 2.47
N ILE A 146 19.21 -10.79 2.69
CA ILE A 146 19.12 -11.82 3.74
C ILE A 146 20.10 -12.97 3.44
N LYS A 147 20.18 -13.43 2.18
CA LYS A 147 21.16 -14.46 1.79
C LYS A 147 22.61 -14.01 1.95
N GLN A 148 22.90 -12.72 1.78
CA GLN A 148 24.24 -12.15 1.96
C GLN A 148 24.62 -11.98 3.45
N ALA A 149 23.66 -11.73 4.33
CA ALA A 149 23.89 -11.60 5.77
C ALA A 149 24.11 -12.94 6.50
N VAL A 150 23.71 -14.06 5.88
CA VAL A 150 23.84 -15.42 6.44
C VAL A 150 25.24 -16.04 6.19
N ILE A 151 26.13 -15.37 5.46
CA ILE A 151 27.54 -15.81 5.28
C ILE A 151 28.48 -14.84 5.99
N GLN A 152 28.31 -14.67 7.31
CA GLN A 152 29.33 -14.16 8.23
C GLN A 152 29.08 -14.75 9.63
N THR A 153 29.11 -16.08 9.76
CA THR A 153 29.56 -16.68 11.01
C THR A 153 31.08 -16.67 10.95
N ASN A 154 31.72 -15.58 11.43
CA ASN A 154 33.06 -15.70 11.98
C ASN A 154 32.93 -16.50 13.28
N ASP A 155 32.76 -17.81 13.15
CA ASP A 155 33.00 -18.76 14.24
C ASP A 155 34.50 -19.02 14.31
N ASP A 156 35.29 -17.96 14.52
CA ASP A 156 36.69 -18.04 14.92
C ASP A 156 36.89 -17.10 16.13
N VAL A 157 36.13 -17.36 17.20
CA VAL A 157 36.56 -16.92 18.53
C VAL A 157 37.58 -17.95 19.02
N VAL A 158 38.84 -17.57 18.82
CA VAL A 158 40.03 -18.10 19.47
C VAL A 158 39.76 -18.40 20.95
N ILE A 159 39.94 -19.65 21.35
CA ILE A 159 40.47 -20.03 22.68
C ILE A 159 41.63 -20.99 22.43
#